data_AF-A0A1B6HNI2-F1
#
_entry.id   AF-A0A1B6HNI2-F1
#
_cell.length_a   1.000
_cell.length_b   1.000
_cell.length_c   1.000
_cell.angle_alpha   90.00
_cell.angle_beta   90.00
_cell.angle_gamma   90.00
#
_symmetry.space_group_name_H-M   'P 1'
#
loop_
_entity.id
_entity.type
_entity.pdbx_description
1 polymer ?
#
loop_
_entity_poly.entity_id
_entity_poly.type
_entity_poly.pdbx_seq_one_letter_code
_entity_poly.pdbx_strand_id
1 'polypeptide(L)'
;GPFLFNLFINDIGDALTAKHLLFADDVKLFLESSSGHDVDRLRLSLRAVEHWCFKNAMDLNVSKCSVMTFSRSRNPLFHDYHLGSEILHRVWKMKDLGVVTTSTLHSGEHV
;
A
#
# COMPACT_ATOMS: atom_id res chain seq x y z
N GLY A 1 -6.08 21.42 9.66
CA GLY A 1 -5.53 22.15 8.51
C GLY A 1 -4.87 21.16 7.57
N PRO A 2 -5.49 20.83 6.43
CA PRO A 2 -5.02 19.76 5.53
C PRO A 2 -3.94 20.21 4.52
N PHE A 3 -3.86 21.50 4.19
CA PHE A 3 -2.98 21.96 3.11
C PHE A 3 -1.48 21.81 3.39
N LEU A 4 -1.02 22.28 4.56
CA LEU A 4 0.40 22.18 4.93
C LEU A 4 0.84 20.74 5.15
N PHE A 5 -0.05 19.90 5.68
CA PHE A 5 0.21 18.47 5.82
C PHE A 5 0.33 17.77 4.47
N ASN A 6 -0.58 18.07 3.53
CA ASN A 6 -0.48 17.56 2.16
C ASN A 6 0.82 18.02 1.47
N LEU A 7 1.24 19.27 1.69
CA LEU A 7 2.51 19.76 1.14
C LEU A 7 3.71 19.02 1.76
N PHE A 8 3.65 18.73 3.05
CA PHE A 8 4.71 18.00 3.77
C PHE A 8 4.84 16.56 3.29
N ILE A 9 3.73 15.82 3.17
CA ILE A 9 3.78 14.39 2.82
C ILE A 9 4.09 14.14 1.34
N ASN A 10 3.92 15.13 0.47
CA ASN A 10 4.11 14.96 -0.97
C ASN A 10 5.52 14.51 -1.38
N ASP A 11 6.55 14.84 -0.61
CA ASP A 11 7.94 14.47 -0.92
C ASP A 11 8.24 12.97 -0.65
N ILE A 12 7.35 12.24 0.05
CA ILE A 12 7.49 10.79 0.22
C ILE A 12 7.55 10.08 -1.12
N GLY A 13 6.84 10.60 -2.13
CA GLY A 13 6.76 10.05 -3.48
C GLY A 13 8.13 9.95 -4.15
N ASP A 14 9.05 10.86 -3.84
CA ASP A 14 10.41 10.88 -4.39
C ASP A 14 11.26 9.68 -3.90
N ALA A 15 10.90 9.08 -2.77
CA ALA A 15 11.57 7.91 -2.21
C ALA A 15 11.01 6.57 -2.72
N LEU A 16 9.85 6.58 -3.40
CA LEU A 16 9.12 5.36 -3.77
C LEU A 16 9.50 4.88 -5.17
N THR A 17 9.82 3.59 -5.29
CA THR A 17 10.13 2.96 -6.59
C THR A 17 8.93 2.29 -7.22
N ALA A 18 7.89 1.99 -6.43
CA ALA A 18 6.60 1.48 -6.85
C ALA A 18 5.69 2.61 -7.34
N LYS A 19 4.69 2.26 -8.16
CA LYS A 19 3.60 3.21 -8.42
C LYS A 19 2.86 3.45 -7.11
N HIS A 20 2.48 4.69 -6.88
CA HIS A 20 1.85 5.07 -5.63
C HIS A 20 0.72 6.09 -5.84
N LEU A 21 -0.22 6.11 -4.89
CA LEU A 21 -1.24 7.14 -4.74
C LEU A 21 -1.11 7.72 -3.33
N LEU A 22 -1.25 9.04 -3.24
CA LEU A 22 -1.27 9.79 -1.99
C LEU A 22 -2.65 10.42 -1.83
N PHE A 23 -3.24 10.27 -0.65
CA PHE A 23 -4.44 10.99 -0.28
C PHE A 23 -4.44 11.26 1.23
N ALA A 24 -4.33 12.53 1.61
CA ALA A 24 -4.15 12.91 3.01
C ALA A 24 -2.97 12.13 3.62
N ASP A 25 -3.20 11.40 4.71
CA ASP A 25 -2.22 10.57 5.40
C ASP A 25 -2.06 9.15 4.81
N ASP A 26 -2.92 8.76 3.87
CA ASP A 26 -2.88 7.43 3.26
C ASP A 26 -1.96 7.36 2.03
N VAL A 27 -1.04 6.38 2.06
CA VAL A 27 -0.16 6.01 0.93
C VAL A 27 -0.56 4.63 0.44
N LYS A 28 -0.81 4.50 -0.87
CA LYS A 28 -1.11 3.20 -1.51
C LYS A 28 -0.01 2.86 -2.49
N LEU A 29 0.64 1.72 -2.29
CA LEU A 29 1.66 1.20 -3.21
C LEU A 29 1.05 0.08 -4.06
N PHE A 30 1.26 0.11 -5.37
CA PHE A 30 0.71 -0.89 -6.27
C PHE A 30 1.63 -1.16 -7.46
N LEU A 31 1.58 -2.40 -7.95
CA LEU A 31 2.41 -2.91 -9.04
C LEU A 31 1.65 -4.01 -9.77
N GLU A 32 2.00 -4.25 -11.01
CA GLU A 32 1.65 -5.50 -11.68
C GLU A 32 2.70 -6.55 -11.33
N SER A 33 2.36 -7.47 -10.41
CA SER A 33 3.28 -8.52 -9.95
C SER A 33 3.38 -9.65 -10.99
N SER A 34 4.10 -9.38 -12.08
CA SER A 34 4.35 -10.37 -13.13
C SER A 34 5.66 -11.13 -12.92
N SER A 35 6.57 -10.58 -12.10
CA SER A 35 7.92 -11.10 -11.89
C SER A 35 8.37 -10.97 -10.42
N GLY A 36 9.37 -11.76 -10.02
CA GLY A 36 10.00 -11.63 -8.69
C GLY A 36 10.63 -10.25 -8.46
N HIS A 37 11.10 -9.59 -9.52
CA HIS A 37 11.63 -8.23 -9.47
C HIS A 37 10.59 -7.20 -9.04
N ASP A 38 9.31 -7.38 -9.41
CA ASP A 38 8.24 -6.48 -8.99
C ASP A 38 7.97 -6.60 -7.49
N VAL A 39 8.02 -7.81 -6.95
CA VAL A 39 7.88 -8.05 -5.50
C VAL A 39 8.96 -7.30 -4.72
N ASP A 40 10.20 -7.33 -5.21
CA ASP A 40 11.32 -6.64 -4.58
C ASP A 40 11.19 -5.11 -4.66
N ARG A 41 10.63 -4.56 -5.75
CA ARG A 41 10.31 -3.12 -5.83
C ARG A 41 9.27 -2.70 -4.79
N LEU A 42 8.27 -3.54 -4.52
CA LEU A 42 7.28 -3.24 -3.47
C LEU A 42 7.93 -3.24 -2.09
N ARG A 43 8.77 -4.26 -1.81
CA ARG A 43 9.52 -4.36 -0.55
C ARG A 43 10.46 -3.18 -0.35
N LEU A 44 11.16 -2.74 -1.39
CA LEU A 44 12.03 -1.56 -1.33
C LEU A 44 11.23 -0.29 -1.06
N SER A 45 10.06 -0.14 -1.69
CA SER A 45 9.18 1.02 -1.46
C SER A 45 8.60 1.03 -0.04
N LEU A 46 8.23 -0.13 0.51
CA LEU A 46 7.78 -0.25 1.91
C LEU A 46 8.87 0.17 2.89
N ARG A 47 10.12 -0.24 2.66
CA ARG A 47 11.28 0.21 3.46
C ARG A 47 11.53 1.71 3.31
N ALA A 48 11.32 2.26 2.12
CA ALA A 48 11.45 3.69 1.89
C ALA A 48 10.37 4.49 2.66
N VAL A 49 9.13 4.00 2.70
CA VAL A 49 8.05 4.57 3.55
C VAL A 49 8.46 4.56 5.01
N GLU A 50 8.90 3.40 5.53
CA GLU A 50 9.34 3.26 6.93
C GLU A 50 10.45 4.27 7.28
N HIS A 51 11.48 4.33 6.44
CA HIS A 51 12.60 5.25 6.63
C HIS A 51 12.21 6.72 6.52
N TRP A 52 11.31 7.06 5.61
CA TRP A 52 10.80 8.42 5.46
C TRP A 52 9.97 8.82 6.69
N CYS A 53 9.09 7.94 7.19
CA CYS A 53 8.35 8.18 8.44
C CYS A 53 9.30 8.40 9.62
N PHE A 54 10.33 7.56 9.76
CA PHE A 54 11.35 7.70 10.80
C PHE A 54 12.08 9.06 10.72
N LYS A 55 12.54 9.45 9.54
CA LYS A 55 13.23 10.74 9.31
C LYS A 55 12.35 11.95 9.62
N ASN A 56 11.06 11.84 9.34
CA ASN A 56 10.07 12.90 9.51
C ASN A 56 9.36 12.86 10.87
N ALA A 57 9.83 12.02 11.79
CA ALA A 57 9.24 11.82 13.13
C ALA A 57 7.73 11.53 13.07
N MET A 58 7.31 10.71 12.09
CA MET A 58 5.94 10.25 11.97
C MET A 58 5.80 8.79 12.37
N ASP A 59 4.72 8.49 13.08
CA ASP A 59 4.38 7.12 13.45
C ASP A 59 3.55 6.46 12.34
N LEU A 60 4.02 5.29 11.89
CA LEU A 60 3.25 4.47 10.97
C LEU A 60 2.39 3.48 11.75
N ASN A 61 1.08 3.49 11.50
CA ASN A 61 0.17 2.54 12.12
C ASN A 61 0.14 1.21 11.33
N VAL A 62 1.13 0.36 11.57
CA VAL A 62 1.29 -0.92 10.85
C VAL A 62 0.05 -1.83 11.00
N SER A 63 -0.64 -1.78 12.15
CA SER A 63 -1.87 -2.56 12.38
C SER A 63 -3.03 -2.21 11.44
N LYS A 64 -3.03 -1.00 10.86
CA LYS A 64 -3.99 -0.56 9.84
C LYS A 64 -3.51 -0.77 8.42
N CYS A 65 -2.23 -1.05 8.22
CA CYS A 65 -1.68 -1.36 6.90
C CYS A 65 -2.10 -2.77 6.48
N SER A 66 -2.54 -2.90 5.24
CA SER A 66 -2.98 -4.18 4.69
C SER A 66 -2.52 -4.36 3.25
N VAL A 67 -2.45 -5.62 2.81
CA VAL A 67 -2.13 -5.98 1.44
C VAL A 67 -3.30 -6.70 0.79
N MET A 68 -3.60 -6.35 -0.45
CA MET A 68 -4.56 -7.06 -1.30
C MET A 68 -3.89 -7.42 -2.62
N THR A 69 -4.12 -8.65 -3.08
CA THR A 69 -3.67 -9.12 -4.40
C THR A 69 -4.87 -9.29 -5.31
N PHE A 70 -4.82 -8.63 -6.47
CA PHE A 70 -5.81 -8.79 -7.53
C PHE A 70 -5.28 -9.78 -8.56
N SER A 71 -6.05 -10.82 -8.89
CA SER A 71 -5.65 -11.78 -9.89
C SER A 71 -6.86 -12.44 -10.54
N ARG A 72 -6.74 -12.72 -11.85
CA ARG A 72 -7.66 -13.57 -12.61
C ARG A 72 -7.22 -15.04 -12.64
N SER A 73 -6.02 -15.33 -12.12
CA SER A 73 -5.50 -16.70 -12.05
C SER A 73 -6.30 -17.52 -11.06
N ARG A 74 -6.51 -18.80 -11.36
CA ARG A 74 -7.07 -19.77 -10.40
C ARG A 74 -6.12 -20.04 -9.24
N ASN A 75 -4.80 -19.87 -9.48
CA ASN A 75 -3.73 -20.04 -8.50
C ASN A 75 -2.92 -18.74 -8.43
N PRO A 76 -3.41 -17.72 -7.71
CA PRO A 76 -2.65 -16.49 -7.50
C PRO A 76 -1.38 -16.74 -6.67
N LEU A 77 -0.30 -16.05 -7.01
CA LEU A 77 0.90 -16.00 -6.20
C LEU A 77 0.72 -14.97 -5.08
N PHE A 78 0.97 -15.41 -3.85
CA PHE A 78 0.91 -14.57 -2.67
C PHE A 78 2.31 -14.36 -2.12
N HIS A 79 2.62 -13.11 -1.83
CA HIS A 79 3.86 -12.72 -1.19
C HIS A 79 3.56 -12.05 0.14
N ASP A 80 4.39 -12.33 1.13
CA ASP A 80 4.35 -11.64 2.41
C ASP A 80 5.22 -10.40 2.33
N TYR A 81 4.67 -9.31 2.87
CA TYR A 81 5.29 -8.00 2.89
C TYR A 81 5.46 -7.59 4.34
N HIS A 82 6.61 -7.02 4.63
CA HIS A 82 6.99 -6.63 5.97
C HIS A 82 7.10 -5.12 6.07
N LEU A 83 6.74 -4.61 7.24
CA LEU A 83 6.94 -3.23 7.63
C LEU A 83 7.54 -3.26 9.05
N GLY A 84 8.82 -2.91 9.16
CA GLY A 84 9.62 -3.23 10.34
C GLY A 84 9.67 -4.75 10.61
N SER A 85 9.32 -5.14 11.84
CA SER A 85 9.25 -6.55 12.25
C SER A 85 7.89 -7.21 12.00
N GLU A 86 6.88 -6.45 11.55
CA GLU A 86 5.52 -6.94 11.37
C GLU A 86 5.23 -7.35 9.93
N ILE A 87 4.39 -8.39 9.77
CA ILE A 87 3.88 -8.82 8.46
C ILE A 87 2.56 -8.10 8.20
N LEU A 88 2.43 -7.50 7.01
CA LEU A 88 1.19 -6.83 6.61
C LEU A 88 0.04 -7.82 6.50
N HIS A 89 -1.09 -7.46 7.11
CA HIS A 89 -2.28 -8.30 7.09
C HIS A 89 -2.88 -8.38 5.68
N ARG A 90 -3.04 -9.59 5.16
CA ARG A 90 -3.69 -9.82 3.87
C ARG A 90 -5.20 -9.73 3.99
N VAL A 91 -5.81 -8.89 3.15
CA VAL A 91 -7.26 -8.70 3.10
C VAL A 91 -7.81 -9.06 1.72
N TRP A 92 -9.08 -9.47 1.69
CA TRP A 92 -9.80 -9.84 0.46
C TRP A 92 -10.88 -8.84 0.07
N LYS A 93 -11.17 -7.91 0.98
CA LYS A 93 -12.13 -6.81 0.86
C LYS A 93 -11.58 -5.62 1.65
N MET A 94 -11.60 -4.44 1.04
CA MET A 94 -11.19 -3.19 1.68
C MET A 94 -12.18 -2.08 1.32
N LYS A 95 -12.43 -1.17 2.27
CA LYS A 95 -13.17 0.06 2.01
C LYS A 95 -12.18 1.22 1.99
N ASP A 96 -12.19 1.97 0.92
CA ASP A 96 -11.24 3.04 0.67
C ASP A 96 -11.97 4.23 0.04
N LEU A 97 -11.90 5.40 0.69
CA LEU A 97 -12.61 6.62 0.28
C LEU A 97 -14.12 6.42 0.00
N GLY A 98 -14.76 5.51 0.73
CA GLY A 98 -16.18 5.17 0.55
C GLY A 98 -16.44 4.09 -0.50
N VAL A 99 -15.44 3.68 -1.27
CA VAL A 99 -15.53 2.62 -2.29
C VAL A 99 -15.10 1.29 -1.69
N VAL A 100 -15.91 0.25 -1.87
CA VAL A 100 -15.56 -1.11 -1.44
C VAL A 100 -14.94 -1.86 -2.62
N THR A 101 -13.74 -2.38 -2.42
CA THR A 101 -13.01 -3.15 -3.43
C THR A 101 -12.77 -4.56 -2.90
N THR A 102 -13.00 -5.57 -3.75
CA THR A 102 -12.73 -6.98 -3.47
C THR A 102 -11.57 -7.50 -4.32
N SER A 103 -10.84 -8.47 -3.81
CA SER A 103 -9.69 -9.10 -4.50
C SER A 103 -10.01 -9.69 -5.88
N THR A 104 -11.28 -10.02 -6.13
CA THR A 104 -11.77 -10.53 -7.42
C THR A 104 -12.22 -9.42 -8.37
N LEU A 105 -12.22 -8.16 -7.93
CA LEU A 105 -12.78 -7.00 -8.64
C LEU A 105 -14.26 -7.17 -9.03
N HIS A 106 -14.98 -8.10 -8.40
CA HIS A 106 -16.42 -8.24 -8.62
C HIS A 106 -17.18 -7.12 -7.88
N SER A 107 -17.94 -6.33 -8.65
CA SER A 107 -18.85 -5.28 -8.19
C SER A 107 -20.18 -5.84 -7.64
N GLY A 108 -20.13 -6.95 -6.91
CA GLY A 108 -21.33 -7.67 -6.43
C GLY A 108 -22.00 -7.05 -5.20
N GLU A 109 -21.34 -6.10 -4.53
CA GLU A 109 -21.94 -5.33 -3.45
C GLU A 109 -22.11 -3.88 -3.89
N HIS A 110 -23.30 -3.60 -4.42
CA HIS A 110 -23.84 -2.25 -4.47
C HIS A 110 -24.28 -1.89 -3.04
N VAL A 111 -23.79 -0.77 -2.52
CA VAL A 111 -24.43 -0.09 -1.38
C VAL A 111 -25.61 0.73 -1.91
#